data_AF-A0A2T4WV97-F1
#
_entry.id   AF-A0A2T4WV97-F1
#
_cell.length_a   1.000
_cell.length_b   1.000
_cell.length_c   1.000
_cell.angle_alpha   90.00
_cell.angle_beta   90.00
_cell.angle_gamma   90.00
#
_symmetry.space_group_name_H-M   'P 1'
#
loop_
_entity.id
_entity.type
_entity.pdbx_description
1 polymer ?
#
loop_
_entity_poly.entity_id
_entity_poly.type
_entity_poly.pdbx_seq_one_letter_code
_entity_poly.pdbx_strand_id
1 'polypeptide(L)'
;MKKFIVLLVCMVVSFGINAQSVIGAWEMYSTSENGDKMRSVVIFADGYQVISTYDANTGKFLQSNGGTWRLEGDTMTEKVEFDTVTPERVGSEVSFKVQITDTTLEIVGSNMKMTRVDNGTLGQLQGAWLMSGRVRDGETQLRDTSGPRKTMKMLSGTRFQWIAYNTETKQFMGTGGGTYTTENGEYTENIEFFSRDDSRVGASLKFDYSLVDGNWHHKGFSSKGDPLYEIWSIRQ
;
A
#
# COMPACT_ATOMS: atom_id res chain seq x y z
N MET A 1 11.56 -40.39 -58.95
CA MET A 1 12.05 -39.71 -57.74
C MET A 1 11.50 -38.30 -57.70
N LYS A 2 10.70 -37.95 -56.69
CA LYS A 2 10.51 -36.59 -56.14
C LYS A 2 9.54 -36.71 -54.96
N LYS A 3 10.08 -36.78 -53.75
CA LYS A 3 9.33 -36.74 -52.50
C LYS A 3 9.01 -35.28 -52.20
N PHE A 4 7.74 -34.90 -52.16
CA PHE A 4 7.32 -33.62 -51.60
C PHE A 4 7.25 -33.77 -50.09
N ILE A 5 8.15 -33.10 -49.38
CA ILE A 5 8.11 -32.95 -47.93
C ILE A 5 7.34 -31.67 -47.68
N VAL A 6 6.10 -31.78 -47.20
CA VAL A 6 5.33 -30.63 -46.71
C VAL A 6 5.79 -30.39 -45.28
N LEU A 7 6.57 -29.32 -45.09
CA LEU A 7 7.02 -28.85 -43.78
C LEU A 7 5.86 -28.06 -43.14
N LEU A 8 5.19 -28.66 -42.16
CA LEU A 8 4.19 -27.98 -41.33
C LEU A 8 4.92 -27.04 -40.36
N VAL A 9 4.95 -25.74 -40.68
CA VAL A 9 5.45 -24.70 -39.77
C VAL A 9 4.35 -24.41 -38.76
N CYS A 10 4.44 -24.99 -37.56
CA CYS A 10 3.61 -24.59 -36.42
C CYS A 10 4.06 -23.21 -35.95
N MET A 11 3.39 -22.15 -36.40
CA MET A 11 3.42 -20.84 -35.74
C MET A 11 2.79 -20.98 -34.36
N VAL A 12 3.62 -21.10 -33.34
CA VAL A 12 3.20 -20.89 -31.95
C VAL A 12 2.92 -19.40 -31.82
N VAL A 13 1.67 -19.01 -32.03
CA VAL A 13 1.19 -17.69 -31.65
C VAL A 13 1.13 -17.69 -30.13
N SER A 14 2.21 -17.21 -29.51
CA SER A 14 2.21 -16.88 -28.10
C SER A 14 1.23 -15.74 -27.90
N PHE A 15 -0.03 -16.06 -27.64
CA PHE A 15 -0.97 -15.09 -27.07
C PHE A 15 -0.35 -14.64 -25.76
N GLY A 16 0.21 -13.44 -25.74
CA GLY A 16 0.67 -12.79 -24.53
C GLY A 16 -0.54 -12.67 -23.62
N ILE A 17 -0.62 -13.54 -22.61
CA ILE A 17 -1.52 -13.34 -21.48
C ILE A 17 -0.94 -12.10 -20.79
N ASN A 18 -1.50 -10.93 -21.08
CA ASN A 18 -1.24 -9.75 -20.27
C ASN A 18 -1.86 -10.05 -18.90
N ALA A 19 -1.03 -10.51 -17.97
CA ALA A 19 -1.42 -10.56 -16.57
C ALA A 19 -1.73 -9.11 -16.15
N GLN A 20 -3.00 -8.79 -15.95
CA GLN A 20 -3.41 -7.47 -15.50
C GLN A 20 -2.86 -7.26 -14.09
N SER A 21 -2.00 -6.25 -13.94
CA SER A 21 -1.37 -5.95 -12.67
C SER A 21 -2.34 -5.22 -11.74
N VAL A 22 -2.48 -5.74 -10.53
CA VAL A 22 -3.22 -5.09 -9.44
C VAL A 22 -2.42 -3.96 -8.77
N ILE A 23 -1.11 -3.90 -9.02
CA ILE A 23 -0.19 -2.92 -8.43
C ILE A 23 -0.66 -1.49 -8.71
N GLY A 24 -0.53 -0.65 -7.68
CA GLY A 24 -0.98 0.74 -7.69
C GLY A 24 -2.01 1.02 -6.61
N ALA A 25 -2.74 2.10 -6.78
CA ALA A 25 -3.80 2.50 -5.87
C ALA A 25 -5.17 2.45 -6.55
N TRP A 26 -6.18 2.12 -5.76
CA TRP A 26 -7.58 2.05 -6.18
C TRP A 26 -8.47 2.71 -5.14
N GLU A 27 -9.59 3.26 -5.57
CA GLU A 27 -10.52 3.91 -4.66
C GLU A 27 -11.98 3.60 -4.96
N MET A 28 -12.81 3.71 -3.94
CA MET A 28 -14.25 3.74 -4.08
C MET A 28 -14.86 4.73 -3.09
N TYR A 29 -16.07 5.19 -3.43
CA TYR A 29 -16.89 5.99 -2.55
C TYR A 29 -18.15 5.22 -2.19
N SER A 30 -18.58 5.36 -0.95
CA SER A 30 -19.80 4.75 -0.42
C SER A 30 -20.49 5.69 0.55
N THR A 31 -21.73 5.41 0.90
CA THR A 31 -22.48 6.20 1.88
C THR A 31 -22.86 5.31 3.06
N SER A 32 -22.62 5.79 4.28
CA SER A 32 -23.03 5.09 5.51
C SER A 32 -24.54 5.12 5.67
N GLU A 33 -25.10 4.30 6.56
CA GLU A 33 -26.54 4.33 6.88
C GLU A 33 -27.00 5.71 7.37
N ASN A 34 -26.10 6.47 8.00
CA ASN A 34 -26.37 7.81 8.51
C ASN A 34 -26.22 8.91 7.45
N GLY A 35 -25.87 8.55 6.21
CA GLY A 35 -25.68 9.49 5.10
C GLY A 35 -24.27 10.04 4.94
N ASP A 36 -23.31 9.62 5.78
CA ASP A 36 -21.93 10.09 5.68
C ASP A 36 -21.24 9.53 4.44
N LYS A 37 -20.53 10.39 3.69
CA LYS A 37 -19.76 9.97 2.53
C LYS A 37 -18.43 9.39 2.99
N MET A 38 -18.17 8.15 2.62
CA MET A 38 -16.94 7.44 2.93
C MET A 38 -16.11 7.27 1.67
N ARG A 39 -14.80 7.44 1.78
CA ARG A 39 -13.82 7.11 0.75
C ARG A 39 -12.99 5.94 1.25
N SER A 40 -12.82 4.92 0.42
CA SER A 40 -11.90 3.81 0.68
C SER A 40 -10.80 3.83 -0.36
N VAL A 41 -9.55 3.77 0.08
CA VAL A 41 -8.37 3.69 -0.78
C VAL A 41 -7.60 2.42 -0.43
N VAL A 42 -7.31 1.59 -1.42
CA VAL A 42 -6.41 0.44 -1.29
C VAL A 42 -5.14 0.67 -2.09
N ILE A 43 -4.00 0.32 -1.50
CA ILE A 43 -2.68 0.34 -2.13
C ILE A 43 -2.21 -1.10 -2.22
N PHE A 44 -1.93 -1.56 -3.44
CA PHE A 44 -1.23 -2.82 -3.70
C PHE A 44 0.22 -2.50 -4.09
N ALA A 45 1.15 -2.93 -3.26
CA ALA A 45 2.55 -3.08 -3.62
C ALA A 45 2.87 -4.58 -3.76
N ASP A 46 4.06 -4.91 -4.25
CA ASP A 46 4.46 -6.30 -4.40
C ASP A 46 4.36 -7.03 -3.05
N GLY A 47 3.62 -8.15 -3.03
CA GLY A 47 3.37 -8.98 -1.86
C GLY A 47 2.52 -8.39 -0.73
N TYR A 48 2.21 -7.09 -0.73
CA TYR A 48 1.52 -6.41 0.38
C TYR A 48 0.41 -5.47 -0.06
N GLN A 49 -0.67 -5.44 0.72
CA GLN A 49 -1.80 -4.53 0.51
C GLN A 49 -2.15 -3.80 1.80
N VAL A 50 -2.66 -2.58 1.64
CA VAL A 50 -3.36 -1.88 2.71
C VAL A 50 -4.59 -1.16 2.18
N ILE A 51 -5.71 -1.28 2.89
CA ILE A 51 -6.92 -0.50 2.65
C ILE A 51 -7.22 0.40 3.85
N SER A 52 -7.63 1.63 3.59
CA SER A 52 -8.18 2.55 4.59
C SER A 52 -9.49 3.14 4.12
N THR A 53 -10.45 3.23 5.04
CA THR A 53 -11.71 3.95 4.87
C THR A 53 -11.75 5.13 5.82
N TYR A 54 -12.14 6.29 5.32
CA TYR A 54 -12.27 7.54 6.06
C TYR A 54 -13.44 8.36 5.52
N ASP A 55 -13.93 9.30 6.31
CA ASP A 55 -14.94 10.26 5.87
C ASP A 55 -14.37 11.12 4.73
N ALA A 56 -15.09 11.17 3.61
CA ALA A 56 -14.62 11.78 2.37
C ALA A 56 -14.55 13.31 2.44
N ASN A 57 -15.25 13.95 3.39
CA ASN A 57 -15.29 15.41 3.51
C ASN A 57 -14.32 15.91 4.57
N THR A 58 -14.19 15.17 5.67
CA THR A 58 -13.45 15.59 6.87
C THR A 58 -12.11 14.87 7.04
N GLY A 59 -11.89 13.76 6.34
CA GLY A 59 -10.70 12.91 6.52
C GLY A 59 -10.70 12.12 7.83
N LYS A 60 -11.81 12.14 8.59
CA LYS A 60 -11.95 11.39 9.82
C LYS A 60 -11.76 9.90 9.55
N PHE A 61 -10.75 9.33 10.19
CA PHE A 61 -10.44 7.90 10.06
C PHE A 61 -11.59 7.03 10.55
N LEU A 62 -11.92 5.98 9.79
CA LEU A 62 -12.98 5.01 10.15
C LEU A 62 -12.39 3.62 10.40
N GLN A 63 -11.65 3.06 9.44
CA GLN A 63 -11.07 1.72 9.57
C GLN A 63 -9.91 1.51 8.61
N SER A 64 -9.07 0.53 8.92
CA SER A 64 -8.03 0.03 8.03
C SER A 64 -7.72 -1.43 8.31
N ASN A 65 -7.37 -2.17 7.27
CA ASN A 65 -6.79 -3.50 7.37
C ASN A 65 -5.75 -3.69 6.28
N GLY A 66 -4.91 -4.71 6.43
CA GLY A 66 -3.87 -5.00 5.45
C GLY A 66 -3.03 -6.20 5.86
N GLY A 67 -2.11 -6.55 4.97
CA GLY A 67 -1.24 -7.70 5.14
C GLY A 67 -0.67 -8.16 3.81
N THR A 68 -0.36 -9.44 3.69
CA THR A 68 0.19 -9.99 2.45
C THR A 68 -0.92 -10.37 1.48
N TRP A 69 -0.61 -10.39 0.19
CA TRP A 69 -1.50 -10.92 -0.84
C TRP A 69 -0.76 -11.70 -1.91
N ARG A 70 -1.50 -12.57 -2.62
CA ARG A 70 -1.09 -13.23 -3.86
C ARG A 70 -2.27 -13.32 -4.82
N LEU A 71 -2.00 -13.23 -6.12
CA LEU A 71 -3.02 -13.36 -7.17
C LEU A 71 -2.67 -14.54 -8.08
N GLU A 72 -3.55 -15.54 -8.11
CA GLU A 72 -3.42 -16.74 -8.94
C GLU A 72 -4.62 -16.83 -9.88
N GLY A 73 -4.42 -16.52 -11.16
CA GLY A 73 -5.52 -16.37 -12.11
C GLY A 73 -6.44 -15.22 -11.71
N ASP A 74 -7.70 -15.55 -11.37
CA ASP A 74 -8.69 -14.58 -10.89
C ASP A 74 -8.87 -14.61 -9.37
N THR A 75 -8.08 -15.41 -8.64
CA THR A 75 -8.24 -15.61 -7.19
C THR A 75 -7.19 -14.83 -6.42
N MET A 76 -7.66 -13.83 -5.66
CA MET A 76 -6.86 -13.08 -4.70
C MET A 76 -6.90 -13.81 -3.35
N THR A 77 -5.73 -14.11 -2.78
CA THR A 77 -5.61 -14.59 -1.40
C THR A 77 -4.86 -13.58 -0.57
N GLU A 78 -5.47 -13.14 0.52
CA GLU A 78 -4.88 -12.19 1.47
C GLU A 78 -4.67 -12.84 2.83
N LYS A 79 -3.53 -12.57 3.47
CA LYS A 79 -3.28 -12.92 4.87
C LYS A 79 -3.29 -11.65 5.71
N VAL A 80 -4.19 -11.59 6.68
CA VAL A 80 -4.40 -10.40 7.51
C VAL A 80 -3.27 -10.25 8.52
N GLU A 81 -2.62 -9.09 8.54
CA GLU A 81 -1.58 -8.76 9.52
C GLU A 81 -2.03 -7.72 10.55
N PHE A 82 -3.02 -6.91 10.19
CA PHE A 82 -3.75 -6.04 11.11
C PHE A 82 -5.16 -5.78 10.58
N ASP A 83 -6.10 -5.54 11.49
CA ASP A 83 -7.47 -5.12 11.19
C ASP A 83 -7.96 -4.28 12.37
N THR A 84 -8.36 -3.03 12.12
CA THR A 84 -8.78 -2.11 13.20
C THR A 84 -10.16 -2.42 13.75
N VAL A 85 -10.99 -3.15 13.02
CA VAL A 85 -12.38 -3.47 13.39
C VAL A 85 -12.48 -4.89 13.92
N THR A 86 -11.80 -5.83 13.28
CA THR A 86 -11.82 -7.26 13.67
C THR A 86 -10.39 -7.79 13.91
N PRO A 87 -9.70 -7.36 14.99
CA PRO A 87 -8.34 -7.83 15.28
C PRO A 87 -8.20 -9.35 15.31
N GLU A 88 -9.28 -10.08 15.63
CA GLU A 88 -9.24 -11.53 15.77
C GLU A 88 -8.98 -12.30 14.48
N ARG A 89 -9.13 -11.64 13.32
CA ARG A 89 -8.76 -12.20 12.02
C ARG A 89 -7.27 -12.10 11.72
N VAL A 90 -6.47 -11.37 12.50
CA VAL A 90 -5.02 -11.33 12.30
C VAL A 90 -4.44 -12.73 12.33
N GLY A 91 -3.70 -13.07 11.27
CA GLY A 91 -3.12 -14.39 11.02
C GLY A 91 -3.96 -15.29 10.10
N SER A 92 -5.23 -14.97 9.84
CA SER A 92 -6.10 -15.75 8.95
C SER A 92 -5.83 -15.42 7.48
N GLU A 93 -6.08 -16.40 6.59
CA GLU A 93 -6.17 -16.16 5.15
C GLU A 93 -7.63 -16.04 4.70
N VAL A 94 -7.87 -15.18 3.72
CA VAL A 94 -9.16 -15.05 3.02
C VAL A 94 -8.88 -15.12 1.52
N SER A 95 -9.72 -15.84 0.78
CA SER A 95 -9.61 -15.94 -0.68
C SER A 95 -10.92 -15.56 -1.36
N PHE A 96 -10.83 -14.77 -2.42
CA PHE A 96 -11.98 -14.30 -3.19
C PHE A 96 -11.59 -14.07 -4.66
N LYS A 97 -12.59 -14.14 -5.54
CA LYS A 97 -12.40 -13.87 -6.96
C LYS A 97 -12.42 -12.38 -7.23
N VAL A 98 -11.54 -11.92 -8.11
CA VAL A 98 -11.45 -10.53 -8.54
C VAL A 98 -11.57 -10.41 -10.05
N GLN A 99 -12.16 -9.30 -10.51
CA GLN A 99 -12.10 -8.87 -11.91
C GLN A 99 -11.29 -7.58 -11.95
N ILE A 100 -10.22 -7.59 -12.73
CA ILE A 100 -9.29 -6.47 -12.85
C ILE A 100 -9.36 -5.96 -14.29
N THR A 101 -9.34 -4.65 -14.48
CA THR A 101 -9.13 -4.00 -15.77
C THR A 101 -8.09 -2.90 -15.61
N ASP A 102 -7.82 -2.16 -16.68
CA ASP A 102 -6.97 -0.98 -16.60
C ASP A 102 -7.58 0.12 -15.71
N THR A 103 -8.91 0.14 -15.53
CA THR A 103 -9.61 1.21 -14.82
C THR A 103 -10.38 0.74 -13.59
N THR A 104 -10.67 -0.55 -13.44
CA THR A 104 -11.50 -1.08 -12.35
C THR A 104 -10.95 -2.32 -11.68
N LEU A 105 -11.17 -2.44 -10.37
CA LEU A 105 -10.97 -3.65 -9.56
C LEU A 105 -12.30 -3.98 -8.88
N GLU A 106 -12.80 -5.19 -9.07
CA GLU A 106 -14.08 -5.64 -8.51
C GLU A 106 -13.92 -6.97 -7.79
N ILE A 107 -14.47 -7.09 -6.58
CA ILE A 107 -14.55 -8.37 -5.85
C ILE A 107 -15.86 -9.05 -6.23
N VAL A 108 -15.76 -10.20 -6.89
CA VAL A 108 -16.91 -10.96 -7.41
C VAL A 108 -17.85 -11.38 -6.28
N GLY A 109 -19.14 -11.06 -6.41
CA GLY A 109 -20.15 -11.37 -5.40
C GLY A 109 -20.20 -10.38 -4.23
N SER A 110 -19.49 -9.26 -4.31
CA SER A 110 -19.57 -8.15 -3.37
C SER A 110 -19.99 -6.85 -4.06
N ASN A 111 -20.32 -5.83 -3.27
CA ASN A 111 -20.55 -4.47 -3.78
C ASN A 111 -19.24 -3.64 -3.90
N MET A 112 -18.07 -4.25 -3.71
CA MET A 112 -16.79 -3.55 -3.81
C MET A 112 -16.32 -3.49 -5.25
N LYS A 113 -16.53 -2.32 -5.87
CA LYS A 113 -16.00 -1.94 -7.17
C LYS A 113 -15.21 -0.65 -7.04
N MET A 114 -13.92 -0.73 -7.30
CA MET A 114 -12.96 0.36 -7.16
C MET A 114 -12.49 0.85 -8.52
N THR A 115 -12.19 2.14 -8.61
CA THR A 115 -11.59 2.79 -9.77
C THR A 115 -10.09 2.95 -9.54
N ARG A 116 -9.29 2.74 -10.59
CA ARG A 116 -7.83 2.92 -10.51
C ARG A 116 -7.49 4.39 -10.29
N VAL A 117 -6.62 4.65 -9.32
CA VAL A 117 -6.06 5.98 -9.03
C VAL A 117 -4.69 6.12 -9.70
N ASP A 118 -3.85 5.10 -9.56
CA ASP A 118 -2.55 5.02 -10.25
C ASP A 118 -2.15 3.55 -10.45
N ASN A 119 -1.10 3.34 -11.26
CA ASN A 119 -0.54 2.03 -11.60
C ASN A 119 0.81 1.76 -10.92
N GLY A 120 1.19 2.55 -9.92
CA GLY A 120 2.47 2.39 -9.21
C GLY A 120 3.68 3.11 -9.82
N THR A 121 3.58 3.83 -10.96
CA THR A 121 4.78 4.27 -11.70
C THR A 121 5.19 5.74 -11.55
N LEU A 122 4.36 6.61 -10.97
CA LEU A 122 4.63 8.07 -10.95
C LEU A 122 5.62 8.54 -9.87
N GLY A 123 5.86 7.74 -8.83
CA GLY A 123 6.76 8.06 -7.71
C GLY A 123 8.04 7.22 -7.70
N GLN A 124 9.04 7.64 -6.92
CA GLN A 124 10.33 6.93 -6.80
C GLN A 124 10.41 5.96 -5.61
N LEU A 125 9.38 5.93 -4.76
CA LEU A 125 9.37 5.19 -3.50
C LEU A 125 8.24 4.15 -3.46
N GLN A 126 7.69 3.76 -4.61
CA GLN A 126 6.68 2.72 -4.71
C GLN A 126 7.17 1.42 -4.06
N GLY A 127 6.34 0.81 -3.22
CA GLY A 127 6.72 -0.41 -2.51
C GLY A 127 6.14 -0.51 -1.11
N ALA A 128 6.38 -1.68 -0.51
CA ALA A 128 6.16 -1.93 0.91
C ALA A 128 7.48 -1.72 1.66
N TRP A 129 7.54 -0.67 2.46
CA TRP A 129 8.71 -0.31 3.25
C TRP A 129 8.48 -0.63 4.71
N LEU A 130 9.52 -1.12 5.38
CA LEU A 130 9.52 -1.42 6.79
C LEU A 130 10.59 -0.59 7.48
N MET A 131 10.22 0.08 8.56
CA MET A 131 11.16 0.86 9.35
C MET A 131 12.24 -0.06 9.94
N SER A 132 13.47 0.13 9.50
CA SER A 132 14.63 -0.68 9.85
C SER A 132 15.66 0.07 10.70
N GLY A 133 15.52 1.37 10.87
CA GLY A 133 16.39 2.12 11.77
C GLY A 133 16.05 3.59 11.93
N ARG A 134 16.84 4.26 12.76
CA ARG A 134 16.82 5.71 12.95
C ARG A 134 18.23 6.23 13.11
N VAL A 135 18.46 7.50 12.80
CA VAL A 135 19.70 8.19 13.18
C VAL A 135 19.39 9.16 14.31
N ARG A 136 20.13 9.05 15.42
CA ARG A 136 20.03 9.93 16.58
C ARG A 136 21.42 10.35 17.00
N ASP A 137 21.61 11.65 17.22
CA ASP A 137 22.91 12.21 17.62
C ASP A 137 24.08 11.82 16.70
N GLY A 138 23.78 11.63 15.40
CA GLY A 138 24.75 11.18 14.40
C GLY A 138 24.99 9.67 14.35
N GLU A 139 24.45 8.90 15.30
CA GLU A 139 24.59 7.44 15.36
C GLU A 139 23.40 6.72 14.75
N THR A 140 23.69 5.69 13.96
CA THR A 140 22.65 4.84 13.35
C THR A 140 22.24 3.75 14.33
N GLN A 141 20.95 3.71 14.65
CA GLN A 141 20.31 2.68 15.47
C GLN A 141 19.44 1.81 14.58
N LEU A 142 19.96 0.64 14.21
CA LEU A 142 19.22 -0.35 13.44
C LEU A 142 18.25 -1.12 14.34
N ARG A 143 17.18 -1.61 13.73
CA ARG A 143 16.11 -2.36 14.37
C ARG A 143 15.96 -3.71 13.68
N ASP A 144 15.80 -4.75 14.48
CA ASP A 144 15.38 -6.06 13.98
C ASP A 144 13.96 -5.98 13.39
N THR A 145 13.86 -6.27 12.11
CA THR A 145 12.64 -6.23 11.31
C THR A 145 11.89 -7.57 11.31
N SER A 146 12.46 -8.64 11.86
CA SER A 146 11.83 -9.96 11.93
C SER A 146 10.71 -10.03 12.97
N GLY A 147 10.84 -9.29 14.07
CA GLY A 147 9.89 -9.30 15.18
C GLY A 147 8.46 -8.87 14.83
N PRO A 148 7.47 -9.18 15.68
CA PRO A 148 6.04 -9.07 15.34
C PRO A 148 5.52 -7.64 15.27
N ARG A 149 6.20 -6.70 15.94
CA ARG A 149 5.86 -5.27 15.91
C ARG A 149 6.40 -4.63 14.64
N LYS A 150 5.52 -4.20 13.75
CA LYS A 150 5.89 -3.57 12.47
C LYS A 150 5.53 -2.08 12.46
N THR A 151 6.35 -1.30 11.79
CA THR A 151 6.02 0.06 11.36
C THR A 151 6.34 0.14 9.88
N MET A 152 5.31 0.20 9.07
CA MET A 152 5.43 0.13 7.62
C MET A 152 4.98 1.42 6.96
N LYS A 153 5.45 1.61 5.74
CA LYS A 153 4.86 2.53 4.78
C LYS A 153 4.60 1.82 3.46
N MET A 154 3.36 1.88 3.01
CA MET A 154 2.91 1.38 1.73
C MET A 154 2.82 2.57 0.78
N LEU A 155 3.46 2.48 -0.39
CA LEU A 155 3.42 3.53 -1.40
C LEU A 155 3.06 2.93 -2.77
N SER A 156 2.09 3.54 -3.43
CA SER A 156 1.82 3.36 -4.86
C SER A 156 2.61 4.42 -5.66
N GLY A 157 2.14 4.80 -6.85
CA GLY A 157 2.72 5.90 -7.62
C GLY A 157 2.41 7.28 -7.04
N THR A 158 1.25 7.45 -6.39
CA THR A 158 0.78 8.76 -5.89
C THR A 158 0.21 8.71 -4.47
N ARG A 159 -0.04 7.52 -3.94
CA ARG A 159 -0.64 7.32 -2.60
C ARG A 159 0.36 6.73 -1.65
N PHE A 160 0.25 7.12 -0.39
CA PHE A 160 1.00 6.49 0.69
C PHE A 160 0.09 6.23 1.89
N GLN A 161 0.47 5.23 2.68
CA GLN A 161 -0.07 5.01 4.01
C GLN A 161 1.03 4.43 4.89
N TRP A 162 1.28 5.05 6.05
CA TRP A 162 2.08 4.43 7.10
C TRP A 162 1.18 3.75 8.12
N ILE A 163 1.63 2.65 8.70
CA ILE A 163 0.87 1.85 9.66
C ILE A 163 1.81 1.26 10.72
N ALA A 164 1.41 1.33 11.98
CA ALA A 164 2.09 0.66 13.09
C ALA A 164 1.15 -0.37 13.73
N TYR A 165 1.60 -1.62 13.82
CA TYR A 165 0.82 -2.74 14.33
C TYR A 165 1.70 -3.86 14.93
N ASN A 166 1.08 -4.85 15.54
CA ASN A 166 1.73 -6.06 16.07
C ASN A 166 0.96 -7.30 15.60
N THR A 167 1.64 -8.20 14.90
CA THR A 167 1.05 -9.42 14.30
C THR A 167 0.76 -10.52 15.31
N GLU A 168 1.42 -10.55 16.46
CA GLU A 168 1.20 -11.55 17.51
C GLU A 168 0.15 -11.09 18.51
N THR A 169 0.29 -9.86 19.02
CA THR A 169 -0.66 -9.31 20.00
C THR A 169 -1.91 -8.74 19.33
N LYS A 170 -1.94 -8.72 17.99
CA LYS A 170 -3.02 -8.17 17.16
C LYS A 170 -3.27 -6.67 17.38
N GLN A 171 -2.35 -6.00 18.07
CA GLN A 171 -2.50 -4.61 18.46
C GLN A 171 -2.28 -3.68 17.27
N PHE A 172 -3.30 -2.91 16.91
CA PHE A 172 -3.15 -1.73 16.07
C PHE A 172 -2.65 -0.55 16.92
N MET A 173 -1.64 0.16 16.44
CA MET A 173 -1.09 1.32 17.13
C MET A 173 -1.47 2.63 16.42
N GLY A 174 -1.50 2.70 15.10
CA GLY A 174 -1.90 3.93 14.40
C GLY A 174 -1.56 3.90 12.92
N THR A 175 -2.25 4.74 12.15
CA THR A 175 -2.02 4.88 10.71
C THR A 175 -2.35 6.28 10.23
N GLY A 176 -1.66 6.75 9.20
CA GLY A 176 -2.01 7.95 8.45
C GLY A 176 -1.62 7.78 6.98
N GLY A 177 -2.27 8.52 6.10
CA GLY A 177 -2.04 8.39 4.67
C GLY A 177 -2.69 9.50 3.87
N GLY A 178 -2.47 9.44 2.56
CA GLY A 178 -2.94 10.44 1.61
C GLY A 178 -2.15 10.37 0.31
N THR A 179 -1.77 11.53 -0.22
CA THR A 179 -0.95 11.62 -1.44
C THR A 179 0.49 11.94 -1.13
N TYR A 180 1.39 11.57 -2.04
CA TYR A 180 2.78 11.99 -1.95
C TYR A 180 3.37 12.37 -3.30
N THR A 181 4.47 13.13 -3.26
CA THR A 181 5.36 13.39 -4.40
C THR A 181 6.82 13.16 -4.01
N THR A 182 7.68 12.95 -5.00
CA THR A 182 9.13 12.72 -4.85
C THR A 182 9.93 13.62 -5.80
N GLU A 183 9.62 14.92 -5.82
CA GLU A 183 10.15 15.89 -6.76
C GLU A 183 11.41 16.58 -6.20
N ASN A 184 12.43 16.77 -7.03
CA ASN A 184 13.67 17.50 -6.66
C ASN A 184 14.37 17.00 -5.38
N GLY A 185 14.28 15.70 -5.08
CA GLY A 185 14.86 15.11 -3.86
C GLY A 185 14.03 15.34 -2.58
N GLU A 186 12.87 15.98 -2.69
CA GLU A 186 11.92 16.19 -1.60
C GLU A 186 10.80 15.15 -1.68
N TYR A 187 10.53 14.49 -0.56
CA TYR A 187 9.37 13.63 -0.35
C TYR A 187 8.32 14.44 0.41
N THR A 188 7.22 14.77 -0.26
CA THR A 188 6.13 15.56 0.34
C THR A 188 4.92 14.67 0.58
N GLU A 189 4.42 14.65 1.80
CA GLU A 189 3.18 13.97 2.20
C GLU A 189 2.06 14.98 2.36
N ASN A 190 0.91 14.73 1.73
CA ASN A 190 -0.32 15.47 2.02
C ASN A 190 -1.29 14.55 2.76
N ILE A 191 -1.61 14.91 3.99
CA ILE A 191 -2.37 14.05 4.91
C ILE A 191 -3.86 14.13 4.58
N GLU A 192 -4.46 13.02 4.18
CA GLU A 192 -5.91 12.90 3.95
C GLU A 192 -6.64 12.25 5.11
N PHE A 193 -5.96 11.41 5.91
CA PHE A 193 -6.49 10.83 7.13
C PHE A 193 -5.38 10.55 8.15
N PHE A 194 -5.74 10.59 9.44
CA PHE A 194 -4.85 10.18 10.52
C PHE A 194 -5.66 9.59 11.69
N SER A 195 -5.36 8.35 12.07
CA SER A 195 -6.16 7.60 13.07
C SER A 195 -6.01 8.09 14.51
N ARG A 196 -4.99 8.89 14.81
CA ARG A 196 -4.72 9.37 16.18
C ARG A 196 -5.06 10.84 16.40
N ASP A 197 -5.16 11.63 15.33
CA ASP A 197 -5.33 13.08 15.40
C ASP A 197 -5.85 13.59 14.05
N ASP A 198 -7.17 13.70 13.91
CA ASP A 198 -7.85 14.18 12.69
C ASP A 198 -7.62 15.67 12.43
N SER A 199 -7.18 16.45 13.43
CA SER A 199 -6.80 17.86 13.24
C SER A 199 -5.60 18.06 12.29
N ARG A 200 -4.89 16.97 11.96
CA ARG A 200 -3.77 16.98 11.01
C ARG A 200 -4.19 16.76 9.55
N VAL A 201 -5.45 16.46 9.28
CA VAL A 201 -5.96 16.35 7.90
C VAL A 201 -5.77 17.69 7.18
N GLY A 202 -5.28 17.63 5.94
CA GLY A 202 -4.94 18.79 5.12
C GLY A 202 -3.54 19.35 5.38
N ALA A 203 -2.79 18.84 6.37
CA ALA A 203 -1.39 19.22 6.55
C ALA A 203 -0.52 18.67 5.41
N SER A 204 0.54 19.41 5.08
CA SER A 204 1.58 18.98 4.15
C SER A 204 2.92 18.92 4.88
N LEU A 205 3.59 17.78 4.80
CA LEU A 205 4.86 17.52 5.48
C LEU A 205 5.95 17.26 4.43
N LYS A 206 7.08 17.94 4.57
CA LYS A 206 8.20 17.89 3.63
C LYS A 206 9.39 17.23 4.29
N PHE A 207 10.01 16.32 3.55
CA PHE A 207 11.17 15.56 4.00
C PHE A 207 12.20 15.48 2.88
N ASP A 208 13.47 15.52 3.24
CA ASP A 208 14.53 15.06 2.34
C ASP A 208 14.43 13.53 2.21
N TYR A 209 14.59 13.02 0.99
CA TYR A 209 14.75 11.58 0.77
C TYR A 209 15.97 11.22 -0.06
N SER A 210 16.54 10.05 0.22
CA SER A 210 17.56 9.43 -0.63
C SER A 210 17.50 7.91 -0.51
N LEU A 211 17.97 7.22 -1.54
CA LEU A 211 18.17 5.78 -1.53
C LEU A 211 19.68 5.50 -1.38
N VAL A 212 20.07 4.87 -0.27
CA VAL A 212 21.45 4.47 0.02
C VAL A 212 21.47 2.96 0.19
N ASP A 213 22.18 2.26 -0.70
CA ASP A 213 22.25 0.79 -0.73
C ASP A 213 20.85 0.12 -0.75
N GLY A 214 19.89 0.74 -1.43
CA GLY A 214 18.51 0.26 -1.52
C GLY A 214 17.63 0.58 -0.30
N ASN A 215 18.19 1.19 0.76
CA ASN A 215 17.42 1.69 1.90
C ASN A 215 16.99 3.13 1.67
N TRP A 216 15.76 3.43 2.04
CA TRP A 216 15.21 4.77 2.00
C TRP A 216 15.55 5.53 3.29
N HIS A 217 16.33 6.58 3.13
CA HIS A 217 16.65 7.55 4.16
C HIS A 217 15.63 8.69 4.11
N HIS A 218 14.88 8.85 5.19
CA HIS A 218 13.79 9.81 5.33
C HIS A 218 14.11 10.79 6.45
N LYS A 219 14.33 12.07 6.12
CA LYS A 219 14.84 13.07 7.06
C LYS A 219 14.03 14.36 6.99
N GLY A 220 13.72 14.95 8.14
CA GLY A 220 13.01 16.22 8.20
C GLY A 220 12.47 16.47 9.61
N PHE A 221 11.24 16.95 9.69
CA PHE A 221 10.56 17.22 10.94
C PHE A 221 9.22 16.49 11.00
N SER A 222 8.90 15.93 12.16
CA SER A 222 7.59 15.35 12.41
C SER A 222 6.50 16.43 12.38
N SER A 223 5.23 16.02 12.36
CA SER A 223 4.09 16.95 12.48
C SER A 223 4.07 17.77 13.78
N LYS A 224 4.85 17.37 14.80
CA LYS A 224 5.05 18.10 16.05
C LYS A 224 6.24 19.06 16.02
N GLY A 225 7.02 19.08 14.95
CA GLY A 225 8.22 19.90 14.81
C GLY A 225 9.50 19.25 15.35
N ASP A 226 9.44 18.00 15.82
CA ASP A 226 10.64 17.29 16.29
C ASP A 226 11.49 16.81 15.09
N PRO A 227 12.83 16.96 15.13
CA PRO A 227 13.72 16.40 14.12
C PRO A 227 13.54 14.89 13.98
N LEU A 228 13.57 14.41 12.74
CA LEU A 228 13.33 13.03 12.40
C LEU A 228 14.34 12.58 11.35
N TYR A 229 14.97 11.43 11.58
CA TYR A 229 15.77 10.73 10.59
C TYR A 229 15.54 9.23 10.74
N GLU A 230 14.79 8.68 9.80
CA GLU A 230 14.36 7.29 9.76
C GLU A 230 14.98 6.58 8.55
N ILE A 231 15.27 5.29 8.73
CA ILE A 231 15.77 4.39 7.69
C ILE A 231 14.72 3.32 7.47
N TRP A 232 14.39 3.11 6.20
CA TRP A 232 13.37 2.18 5.76
C TRP A 232 13.97 1.21 4.76
N SER A 233 13.70 -0.08 4.95
CA SER A 233 14.13 -1.14 4.04
C SER A 233 12.92 -1.73 3.33
N ILE A 234 13.10 -2.24 2.12
CA ILE A 234 12.06 -3.00 1.42
C ILE A 234 11.64 -4.17 2.30
N ARG A 235 10.33 -4.36 2.40
CA ARG A 235 9.76 -5.48 3.14
C ARG A 235 9.96 -6.77 2.36
N GLN A 236 10.49 -7.78 3.06
CA GLN A 236 10.72 -9.13 2.56
C GLN A 236 9.64 -10.08 3.07
#